data_AF-A0A6B1FWY8-F1
#
_entry.id   AF-A0A6B1FWY8-F1
#
_cell.length_a   1.000
_cell.length_b   1.000
_cell.length_c   1.000
_cell.angle_alpha   90.00
_cell.angle_beta   90.00
_cell.angle_gamma   90.00
#
_symmetry.space_group_name_H-M   'P 1'
#
loop_
_entity.id
_entity.type
_entity.pdbx_description
1 polymer ?
#
loop_
_entity_poly.entity_id
_entity_poly.type
_entity_poly.pdbx_seq_one_letter_code
_entity_poly.pdbx_strand_id
1 'polypeptide(L)'
;MENWIGVGVWIVIGAFIGLMMKVVVKRPEESAGHTWLLAVFGAFGAVIGGMLGVGILEFDDPVALSAGGMIGAVVLAAIMSWTYRWGIRGWM
;
A
#
# COMPACT_ATOMS: atom_id res chain seq x y z
N MET A 1 17.11 -11.00 -9.51
CA MET A 1 16.75 -11.47 -8.15
C MET A 1 16.41 -10.31 -7.23
N GLU A 2 17.23 -9.26 -7.20
CA GLU A 2 17.03 -8.07 -6.35
C GLU A 2 15.65 -7.39 -6.49
N ASN A 3 15.17 -7.19 -7.72
CA ASN A 3 13.85 -6.57 -7.94
C ASN A 3 12.67 -7.39 -7.41
N TRP A 4 12.77 -8.73 -7.43
CA TRP A 4 11.73 -9.59 -6.83
C TRP A 4 11.71 -9.47 -5.30
N ILE A 5 12.88 -9.27 -4.68
CA ILE A 5 12.98 -8.98 -3.24
C ILE A 5 12.36 -7.62 -2.95
N GLY A 6 12.64 -6.60 -3.77
CA GLY A 6 12.05 -5.27 -3.63
C GLY A 6 10.52 -5.29 -3.72
N VAL A 7 9.95 -6.03 -4.67
CA VAL A 7 8.49 -6.22 -4.76
C VAL A 7 7.95 -6.93 -3.50
N GLY A 8 8.66 -7.94 -2.99
CA GLY A 8 8.31 -8.58 -1.71
C GLY A 8 8.30 -7.59 -0.54
N VAL A 9 9.28 -6.69 -0.48
CA VAL A 9 9.36 -5.62 0.52
C VAL A 9 8.17 -4.66 0.39
N TRP A 10 7.81 -4.26 -0.83
CA TRP A 10 6.62 -3.42 -1.07
C TRP A 10 5.35 -4.07 -0.56
N ILE A 11 5.15 -5.37 -0.82
CA ILE A 11 3.97 -6.10 -0.34
C ILE A 11 3.89 -6.07 1.19
N VAL A 12 5.00 -6.38 1.87
CA VAL A 12 5.06 -6.41 3.34
C VAL A 12 4.79 -5.02 3.93
N ILE A 13 5.44 -3.99 3.40
CA ILE A 13 5.25 -2.60 3.83
C ILE A 13 3.82 -2.13 3.56
N GLY A 14 3.28 -2.43 2.38
CA GLY A 14 1.92 -2.09 2.00
C GLY A 14 0.90 -2.73 2.91
N ALA A 15 1.04 -4.03 3.20
CA ALA A 15 0.17 -4.73 4.14
C ALA A 15 0.26 -4.12 5.54
N PHE A 16 1.47 -3.79 6.00
CA PHE A 16 1.69 -3.14 7.29
C PHE A 16 1.02 -1.76 7.35
N ILE A 17 1.16 -0.93 6.31
CA ILE A 17 0.51 0.38 6.20
C ILE A 17 -1.02 0.22 6.21
N GLY A 18 -1.55 -0.74 5.46
CA GLY A 18 -2.99 -1.03 5.45
C GLY A 18 -3.53 -1.38 6.83
N LEU A 19 -2.79 -2.19 7.60
CA LEU A 19 -3.14 -2.53 8.97
C LEU A 19 -2.97 -1.34 9.94
N MET A 20 -1.94 -0.52 9.79
CA MET A 20 -1.76 0.72 10.56
C MET A 20 -2.89 1.71 10.33
N MET A 21 -3.53 1.69 9.16
CA MET A 21 -4.69 2.54 8.88
C MET A 21 -5.86 2.29 9.84
N LYS A 22 -5.96 1.10 10.47
CA LYS A 22 -6.93 0.83 11.54
C LYS A 22 -6.71 1.69 12.78
N VAL A 23 -5.45 2.00 13.08
CA VAL A 23 -5.06 2.81 14.24
C VAL A 23 -5.30 4.28 13.96
N VAL A 24 -4.98 4.73 12.74
CA VAL A 24 -5.19 6.11 12.29
C VAL A 24 -6.67 6.44 12.16
N VAL A 25 -7.46 5.55 11.55
CA VAL A 25 -8.90 5.72 11.34
C VAL A 25 -9.65 4.62 12.09
N LYS A 26 -9.94 4.90 13.37
CA LYS A 26 -10.64 3.95 14.26
C LYS A 26 -12.10 3.80 13.88
N ARG A 27 -12.59 2.56 13.85
CA ARG A 27 -14.01 2.23 13.68
C ARG A 27 -14.42 1.09 14.62
N PRO A 28 -15.23 1.35 15.66
CA PRO A 28 -15.60 0.35 16.65
C PRO A 28 -16.63 -0.68 16.13
N GLU A 29 -17.36 -0.38 15.06
CA GLU A 29 -18.41 -1.24 14.48
C GLU A 29 -17.90 -2.23 13.42
N GLU A 30 -16.58 -2.40 13.30
CA GLU A 30 -15.98 -3.12 12.17
C GLU A 30 -16.09 -4.64 12.32
N SER A 31 -16.61 -5.32 11.30
CA SER A 31 -16.59 -6.79 11.24
C SER A 31 -15.16 -7.33 11.12
N ALA A 32 -14.89 -8.52 11.68
CA ALA A 32 -13.56 -9.12 11.70
C ALA A 32 -12.92 -9.26 10.30
N GLY A 33 -13.72 -9.38 9.24
CA GLY A 33 -13.28 -9.54 7.85
C GLY A 33 -12.59 -8.31 7.25
N HIS A 34 -12.81 -7.10 7.73
CA HIS A 34 -12.20 -5.92 7.09
C HIS A 34 -10.70 -5.81 7.34
N THR A 35 -10.18 -6.52 8.35
CA THR A 35 -8.75 -6.51 8.67
C THR A 35 -7.91 -7.12 7.54
N TRP A 36 -8.36 -8.24 6.96
CA TRP A 36 -7.62 -8.87 5.86
C TRP A 36 -7.70 -8.03 4.59
N LEU A 37 -8.86 -7.41 4.33
CA LEU A 37 -9.06 -6.52 3.17
C LEU A 37 -8.10 -5.34 3.23
N LEU A 38 -7.90 -4.72 4.40
CA LEU A 38 -6.94 -3.64 4.56
C LEU A 38 -5.51 -4.06 4.24
N ALA A 39 -5.08 -5.24 4.70
CA ALA A 39 -3.76 -5.76 4.36
C ALA A 39 -3.61 -5.99 2.85
N VAL A 40 -4.64 -6.55 2.20
CA VAL A 40 -4.63 -6.79 0.75
C VAL A 40 -4.63 -5.50 -0.05
N PHE A 41 -5.48 -4.53 0.28
CA PHE A 41 -5.52 -3.24 -0.40
C PHE A 41 -4.24 -2.43 -0.20
N GLY A 42 -3.67 -2.46 1.00
CA GLY A 42 -2.38 -1.84 1.27
C GLY A 42 -1.25 -2.46 0.46
N ALA A 43 -1.15 -3.80 0.43
CA ALA A 43 -0.16 -4.52 -0.38
C ALA A 43 -0.33 -4.25 -1.88
N PHE A 44 -1.56 -4.30 -2.37
CA PHE A 44 -1.87 -4.03 -3.78
C PHE A 44 -1.53 -2.59 -4.17
N GLY A 45 -1.91 -1.63 -3.33
CA GLY A 45 -1.55 -0.23 -3.50
C GLY A 45 -0.03 -0.02 -3.50
N ALA A 46 0.70 -0.72 -2.63
CA ALA A 46 2.16 -0.64 -2.60
C ALA A 46 2.82 -1.16 -3.87
N VAL A 47 2.33 -2.26 -4.45
CA VAL A 47 2.89 -2.81 -5.69
C VAL A 47 2.66 -1.85 -6.86
N ILE A 48 1.43 -1.35 -7.03
CA ILE A 48 1.13 -0.37 -8.09
C ILE A 48 1.96 0.90 -7.88
N GLY A 49 1.97 1.42 -6.65
CA GLY A 49 2.69 2.64 -6.32
C GLY A 49 4.19 2.50 -6.54
N GLY A 50 4.76 1.35 -6.18
CA GLY A 50 6.17 1.04 -6.40
C GLY A 50 6.51 0.96 -7.88
N MET A 51 5.70 0.26 -8.67
CA MET A 51 5.89 0.20 -10.13
C MET A 51 5.79 1.58 -10.79
N LEU A 52 4.83 2.41 -10.38
CA LEU A 52 4.69 3.79 -10.87
C LEU A 52 5.87 4.67 -10.42
N GLY A 53 6.32 4.53 -9.18
CA GLY A 53 7.43 5.30 -8.62
C GLY A 53 8.74 5.05 -9.37
N VAL A 54 9.10 3.78 -9.54
CA VAL A 54 10.26 3.37 -10.36
C VAL A 54 10.10 3.88 -11.79
N GLY A 55 8.92 3.69 -12.37
CA GLY A 55 8.62 4.11 -13.73
C GLY A 55 8.53 5.63 -13.96
N ILE A 56 8.70 6.47 -12.93
CA ILE A 56 8.74 7.94 -13.09
C ILE A 56 10.15 8.47 -12.81
N LEU A 57 10.83 7.92 -11.81
CA LEU A 57 12.07 8.51 -11.26
C LEU A 57 13.33 7.72 -11.63
N GLU A 58 13.22 6.43 -11.96
CA GLU A 58 14.36 5.55 -12.23
C GLU A 58 14.19 4.81 -13.57
N PHE A 59 14.05 5.58 -14.66
CA PHE A 59 13.86 5.05 -16.01
C PHE A 59 15.10 4.31 -16.57
N ASP A 60 16.30 4.81 -16.28
CA ASP A 60 17.54 4.30 -16.87
C ASP A 60 18.11 3.09 -16.11
N ASP A 61 17.86 2.99 -14.80
CA ASP A 61 18.26 1.87 -13.95
C ASP A 61 17.11 1.47 -13.00
N PRO A 62 16.18 0.62 -13.46
CA PRO A 62 14.96 0.30 -12.73
C PRO A 62 15.24 -0.67 -11.57
N VAL A 63 15.43 -0.09 -10.39
CA VAL A 63 15.64 -0.80 -9.12
C VAL A 63 14.39 -0.68 -8.25
N ALA A 64 13.81 -1.79 -7.83
CA ALA A 64 12.59 -1.79 -7.01
C ALA A 64 12.79 -1.15 -5.62
N LEU A 65 14.00 -1.22 -5.06
CA LEU A 65 14.32 -0.56 -3.78
C LEU A 65 14.78 0.90 -3.96
N SER A 66 14.58 1.49 -5.15
CA SER A 66 14.86 2.91 -5.38
C SER A 66 14.03 3.81 -4.47
N ALA A 67 14.48 5.06 -4.32
CA ALA A 67 13.72 6.06 -3.59
C ALA A 67 12.34 6.26 -4.21
N GLY A 68 12.25 6.34 -5.55
CA GLY A 68 10.97 6.48 -6.24
C GLY A 68 10.03 5.31 -6.01
N GLY A 69 10.51 4.08 -6.15
CA GLY A 69 9.74 2.87 -5.88
C GLY A 69 9.22 2.80 -4.44
N MET A 70 10.07 3.09 -3.46
CA MET A 70 9.68 3.05 -2.05
C MET A 70 8.66 4.15 -1.70
N ILE A 71 8.88 5.38 -2.17
CA ILE A 71 7.96 6.50 -1.94
C ILE A 71 6.61 6.21 -2.59
N GLY A 72 6.62 5.78 -3.86
CA GLY A 72 5.41 5.44 -4.59
C GLY A 72 4.61 4.33 -3.89
N ALA A 73 5.30 3.27 -3.44
CA ALA A 73 4.68 2.18 -2.71
C ALA A 73 4.00 2.64 -1.41
N VAL A 74 4.70 3.43 -0.59
CA VAL A 74 4.15 3.95 0.67
C VAL A 74 2.95 4.86 0.43
N VAL A 75 3.09 5.82 -0.48
CA VAL A 75 2.05 6.82 -0.77
C VAL A 75 0.79 6.15 -1.27
N LEU A 76 0.91 5.26 -2.26
CA LEU A 76 -0.27 4.65 -2.85
C LEU A 76 -0.91 3.61 -1.93
N ALA A 77 -0.13 2.86 -1.15
CA ALA A 77 -0.67 1.99 -0.11
C ALA A 77 -1.49 2.77 0.93
N ALA A 78 -1.00 3.93 1.36
CA ALA A 78 -1.69 4.80 2.30
C ALA A 78 -3.00 5.35 1.69
N ILE A 79 -2.95 5.87 0.46
CA ILE A 79 -4.14 6.41 -0.23
C ILE A 79 -5.19 5.33 -0.46
N MET A 80 -4.80 4.13 -0.90
CA MET A 80 -5.74 3.04 -1.17
C MET A 80 -6.42 2.59 0.13
N SER A 81 -5.63 2.37 1.19
CA SER A 81 -6.14 1.94 2.50
C SER A 81 -7.02 3.00 3.15
N TRP A 82 -6.66 4.28 3.00
CA TRP A 82 -7.46 5.42 3.44
C TRP A 82 -8.78 5.48 2.67
N THR A 83 -8.75 5.38 1.35
CA THR A 83 -9.94 5.41 0.49
C THR A 83 -10.88 4.26 0.83
N TYR A 84 -10.36 3.06 1.04
CA TYR A 84 -11.17 1.92 1.46
C TYR A 84 -11.88 2.19 2.81
N ARG A 85 -11.13 2.74 3.79
CA ARG A 85 -11.73 3.14 5.07
C ARG A 85 -12.83 4.16 4.85
N TRP A 86 -12.59 5.23 4.10
CA TRP A 86 -13.57 6.28 3.89
C TRP A 86 -14.75 5.87 3.02
N GLY A 87 -14.56 5.03 2.01
CA GLY A 87 -15.62 4.53 1.13
C GLY A 87 -16.72 3.79 1.89
N ILE A 88 -16.36 3.03 2.92
CA ILE A 88 -17.32 2.37 3.82
C ILE A 88 -18.23 3.41 4.53
N ARG A 89 -17.80 4.67 4.68
CA ARG A 89 -18.58 5.74 5.35
C ARG A 89 -19.79 6.21 4.53
N GLY A 90 -19.75 6.12 3.20
CA GLY A 90 -20.78 6.70 2.34
C GLY A 90 -21.94 5.74 2.00
N TRP A 91 -21.85 4.49 2.44
CA TRP A 91 -22.78 3.40 2.08
C TRP A 91 -23.55 2.87 3.30
N MET A 92 -23.63 3.66 4.38
CA MET A 92 -24.48 3.47 5.56
C MET A 92 -25.13 4.80 5.92
#